data_AF-A0A4Z2FWZ4-F1
#
_entry.id   AF-A0A4Z2FWZ4-F1
#
_cell.length_a   1.000
_cell.length_b   1.000
_cell.length_c   1.000
_cell.angle_alpha   90.00
_cell.angle_beta   90.00
_cell.angle_gamma   90.00
#
_symmetry.space_group_name_H-M   'P 1'
#
loop_
_entity.id
_entity.type
_entity.pdbx_description
1 polymer ?
#
loop_
_entity_poly.entity_id
_entity_poly.type
_entity_poly.pdbx_seq_one_letter_code
_entity_poly.pdbx_strand_id
1 'polypeptide(L)'
;MDGLPPPLRCFDELHPAEKFLDDGVKTVTSVEQKKVEHIIEEVISDYKQLHSLPQPTLLREQHYQYLKKGLRHLSDAYEVHNARQTRSNATPPTRVTTGRRANTPAGQRQYAAPTSPLVTVTQSVQESRTPFTVLSSDVSVTFVCPSDSRTVCQFLSRCQSASGGFAGGPGQHAHLAPTYAAVNALCIIGTEEAYDIIDREKLLDFLMSVKQPDGSFVMHVGGEVDVRSAYCAASVASLTNIIVPKLFEDTPNWILRYSLSSGL
;
A
#
# COMPACT_ATOMS: atom_id res chain seq x y z
N MET A 1 -19.08 43.43 -2.93
CA MET A 1 -17.72 43.39 -3.51
C MET A 1 -17.51 41.95 -3.96
N ASP A 2 -18.03 41.64 -5.14
CA ASP A 2 -17.89 40.31 -5.75
C ASP A 2 -16.42 40.17 -6.20
N GLY A 3 -15.60 39.61 -5.31
CA GLY A 3 -14.17 39.42 -5.54
C GLY A 3 -13.94 38.18 -6.38
N LEU A 4 -13.37 38.35 -7.58
CA LEU A 4 -12.81 37.21 -8.31
C LEU A 4 -11.82 36.45 -7.41
N PRO A 5 -11.79 35.10 -7.50
CA PRO A 5 -10.81 34.30 -6.80
C PRO A 5 -9.38 34.81 -7.09
N PRO A 6 -8.48 34.80 -6.10
CA PRO A 6 -7.10 35.18 -6.32
C PRO A 6 -6.48 34.28 -7.41
N PRO A 7 -5.56 34.82 -8.23
CA PRO A 7 -4.85 34.02 -9.23
C PRO A 7 -4.06 32.90 -8.56
N LEU A 8 -3.84 31.80 -9.29
CA LEU A 8 -3.04 30.69 -8.79
C LEU A 8 -1.59 31.15 -8.54
N ARG A 9 -0.96 30.68 -7.45
CA ARG A 9 0.45 30.97 -7.12
C ARG A 9 1.39 30.70 -8.30
N CYS A 10 1.13 29.63 -9.05
CA CYS A 10 1.93 29.24 -10.21
C CYS A 10 1.80 30.18 -11.42
N PHE A 11 0.86 31.13 -11.42
CA PHE A 11 0.72 32.15 -12.46
C PHE A 11 1.38 33.47 -12.09
N ASP A 12 1.92 33.59 -10.87
CA ASP A 12 2.70 34.75 -10.44
C ASP A 12 3.90 34.94 -11.38
N GLU A 13 4.17 36.19 -11.76
CA GLU A 13 5.30 36.54 -12.63
C GLU A 13 6.65 36.21 -11.98
N LEU A 14 6.69 36.11 -10.65
CA LEU A 14 7.87 35.71 -9.88
C LEU A 14 8.01 34.19 -9.73
N HIS A 15 6.99 33.40 -10.05
CA HIS A 15 7.05 31.93 -9.93
C HIS A 15 8.23 31.29 -10.70
N PRO A 16 8.65 31.76 -11.89
CA PRO A 16 9.84 31.24 -12.56
C PRO A 16 11.14 31.36 -11.75
N ALA A 17 11.21 32.24 -10.75
CA ALA A 17 12.37 32.37 -9.87
C ALA A 17 12.50 31.20 -8.87
N GLU A 18 11.45 30.39 -8.70
CA GLU A 18 11.41 29.23 -7.79
C GLU A 18 11.99 27.96 -8.44
N LYS A 19 12.43 28.02 -9.70
CA LYS A 19 13.02 26.87 -10.41
C LYS A 19 14.32 26.43 -9.78
N PHE A 20 14.58 25.12 -9.84
CA PHE A 20 15.80 24.54 -9.29
C PHE A 20 17.06 25.09 -9.99
N LEU A 21 17.95 25.66 -9.18
CA LEU A 21 19.29 26.08 -9.60
C LEU A 21 20.28 24.96 -9.27
N ASP A 22 21.01 24.49 -10.27
CA ASP A 22 22.02 23.44 -10.09
C ASP A 22 23.42 23.99 -9.83
N ASP A 23 23.58 25.31 -9.66
CA ASP A 23 24.85 26.01 -9.42
C ASP A 23 25.95 25.67 -10.45
N GLY A 24 25.55 25.30 -11.67
CA GLY A 24 26.47 24.82 -12.71
C GLY A 24 27.01 23.40 -12.50
N VAL A 25 26.55 22.69 -11.46
CA VAL A 25 26.97 21.32 -11.10
C VAL A 25 25.88 20.33 -11.45
N LYS A 26 26.04 19.70 -12.61
CA LYS A 26 25.10 18.69 -13.11
C LYS A 26 25.28 17.36 -12.37
N THR A 27 24.18 16.83 -11.84
CA THR A 27 24.08 15.53 -11.18
C THR A 27 22.86 14.78 -11.71
N VAL A 28 22.70 13.50 -11.35
CA VAL A 28 21.48 12.75 -11.69
C VAL A 28 20.25 13.45 -11.09
N THR A 29 20.32 13.88 -9.83
CA THR A 29 19.22 14.59 -9.15
C THR A 29 18.86 15.88 -9.87
N SER A 30 19.83 16.72 -10.24
CA SER A 30 19.53 17.99 -10.91
C SER A 30 18.95 17.78 -12.31
N VAL A 31 19.40 16.74 -13.02
CA VAL A 31 18.84 16.39 -14.32
C VAL A 31 17.38 15.96 -14.21
N GLU A 32 17.06 15.06 -13.29
CA GLU A 32 15.68 14.59 -13.12
C GLU A 32 14.77 15.69 -12.59
N GLN A 33 15.24 16.52 -11.64
CA GLN A 33 14.47 17.67 -11.14
C GLN A 33 14.13 18.65 -12.27
N LYS A 34 15.10 19.01 -13.12
CA LYS A 34 14.86 19.92 -14.25
C LYS A 34 13.91 19.34 -15.29
N LYS A 35 13.95 18.02 -15.53
CA LYS A 35 12.98 17.35 -16.41
C LYS A 35 11.55 17.45 -15.87
N VAL A 36 11.37 17.21 -14.57
CA VAL A 36 10.06 17.34 -13.92
C VAL A 36 9.57 18.78 -14.00
N GLU A 37 10.40 19.77 -13.67
CA GLU A 37 10.03 21.19 -13.76
C GLU A 37 9.61 21.60 -15.17
N HIS A 38 10.32 21.11 -16.19
CA HIS A 38 9.96 21.37 -17.59
C HIS A 38 8.57 20.83 -17.95
N ILE A 39 8.27 19.57 -17.60
CA ILE A 39 6.96 18.96 -17.86
C ILE A 39 5.84 19.70 -17.12
N ILE A 40 6.07 20.09 -15.86
CA ILE A 40 5.08 20.81 -15.06
C ILE A 40 4.85 22.23 -15.59
N GLU A 41 5.90 22.90 -16.07
CA GLU A 41 5.78 24.22 -16.71
C GLU A 41 4.91 24.17 -17.98
N GLU A 42 5.06 23.13 -18.80
CA GLU A 42 4.18 22.92 -19.96
C GLU A 42 2.72 22.78 -19.53
N VAL A 43 2.43 21.96 -18.51
CA VAL A 43 1.06 21.79 -17.98
C VAL A 43 0.48 23.11 -17.46
N ILE A 44 1.27 23.91 -16.74
CA ILE A 44 0.86 25.23 -16.23
C ILE A 44 0.58 26.19 -17.39
N SER A 45 1.45 26.21 -18.39
CA SER A 45 1.31 27.06 -19.58
C SER A 45 0.05 26.70 -20.37
N ASP A 46 -0.17 25.42 -20.64
CA ASP A 46 -1.35 24.93 -21.36
C ASP A 46 -2.63 25.33 -20.62
N TYR A 47 -2.65 25.13 -19.29
CA TYR A 47 -3.81 25.52 -18.49
C TYR A 47 -4.07 27.04 -18.58
N LYS A 48 -3.02 27.87 -18.47
CA LYS A 48 -3.10 29.34 -18.56
C LYS A 48 -3.61 29.82 -19.93
N GLN A 49 -3.29 29.10 -21.01
CA GLN A 49 -3.74 29.44 -22.36
C GLN A 49 -5.18 29.00 -22.63
N LEU A 50 -5.58 27.82 -22.13
CA LEU A 50 -6.86 27.19 -22.44
C LEU A 50 -8.01 27.68 -21.55
N HIS A 51 -7.73 28.12 -20.32
CA HIS A 51 -8.77 28.38 -19.33
C HIS A 51 -8.86 29.87 -18.98
N SER A 52 -10.08 30.42 -19.10
CA SER A 52 -10.44 31.74 -18.58
C SER A 52 -10.86 31.71 -17.10
N LEU A 53 -10.93 30.52 -16.50
CA LEU A 53 -11.31 30.32 -15.10
C LEU A 53 -10.09 30.49 -14.18
N PRO A 54 -10.28 31.10 -12.99
CA PRO A 54 -9.19 31.35 -12.06
C PRO A 54 -8.72 30.11 -11.27
N GLN A 55 -9.47 29.00 -11.32
CA GLN A 55 -9.26 27.82 -10.46
C GLN A 55 -9.48 26.51 -11.23
N PRO A 56 -8.61 25.49 -11.05
CA PRO A 56 -8.80 24.18 -11.63
C PRO A 56 -10.03 23.47 -11.04
N THR A 57 -10.82 22.83 -11.91
CA THR A 57 -12.02 22.10 -11.51
C THR A 57 -11.65 20.66 -11.17
N LEU A 58 -11.99 20.21 -9.95
CA LEU A 58 -11.89 18.80 -9.58
C LEU A 58 -12.98 18.00 -10.31
N LEU A 59 -12.58 17.06 -11.16
CA LEU A 59 -13.48 16.19 -11.94
C LEU A 59 -14.04 15.04 -11.07
N ARG A 60 -14.84 15.39 -10.05
CA ARG A 60 -15.33 14.46 -9.02
C ARG A 60 -16.02 13.22 -9.60
N GLU A 61 -16.88 13.38 -10.60
CA GLU A 61 -17.62 12.26 -11.19
C GLU A 61 -16.69 11.28 -11.91
N GLN A 62 -15.67 11.77 -12.63
CA GLN A 62 -14.71 10.88 -13.30
C GLN A 62 -13.89 10.08 -12.28
N HIS A 63 -13.48 10.73 -11.18
CA HIS A 63 -12.79 10.06 -10.09
C HIS A 63 -13.69 9.02 -9.42
N TYR A 64 -14.96 9.35 -9.15
CA TYR A 64 -15.93 8.41 -8.59
C TYR A 64 -16.09 7.17 -9.47
N GLN A 65 -16.28 7.32 -10.78
CA GLN A 65 -16.43 6.19 -11.69
C GLN A 65 -15.16 5.31 -11.74
N TYR A 66 -13.98 5.94 -11.69
CA TYR A 66 -12.71 5.23 -11.61
C TYR A 66 -12.58 4.40 -10.33
N LEU A 67 -12.90 5.00 -9.17
CA LEU A 67 -12.82 4.38 -7.86
C LEU A 67 -13.85 3.25 -7.73
N LYS A 68 -15.09 3.49 -8.12
CA LYS A 68 -16.17 2.50 -8.15
C LYS A 68 -15.82 1.28 -8.99
N LYS A 69 -15.19 1.48 -10.15
CA LYS A 69 -14.70 0.37 -10.99
C LYS A 69 -13.61 -0.42 -10.27
N GLY A 70 -12.66 0.29 -9.66
CA GLY A 70 -11.56 -0.32 -8.89
C GLY A 70 -12.01 -1.12 -7.67
N LEU A 71 -13.13 -0.77 -7.06
CA LEU A 71 -13.70 -1.52 -5.92
C LEU A 71 -14.19 -2.92 -6.32
N ARG A 72 -14.61 -3.09 -7.58
CA ARG A 72 -15.21 -4.35 -8.06
C ARG A 72 -14.24 -5.19 -8.87
N HIS A 73 -13.35 -4.56 -9.63
CA HIS A 73 -12.46 -5.26 -10.54
C HIS A 73 -11.17 -4.46 -10.80
N LEU A 74 -10.03 -5.14 -10.66
CA LEU A 74 -8.71 -4.66 -11.05
C LEU A 74 -8.19 -5.53 -12.19
N SER A 75 -7.46 -4.92 -13.13
CA SER A 75 -6.85 -5.62 -14.27
C SER A 75 -5.60 -6.40 -13.86
N ASP A 76 -5.12 -7.28 -14.76
CA ASP A 76 -3.90 -8.10 -14.58
C ASP A 76 -2.63 -7.26 -14.35
N ALA A 77 -2.65 -5.98 -14.71
CA ALA A 77 -1.57 -5.03 -14.39
C ALA A 77 -1.28 -4.90 -12.87
N TYR A 78 -2.21 -5.35 -12.02
CA TYR A 78 -2.07 -5.33 -10.56
C TYR A 78 -1.49 -6.64 -9.97
N GLU A 79 -1.14 -7.64 -10.78
CA GLU A 79 -0.57 -8.92 -10.32
C GLU A 79 0.74 -8.78 -9.52
N VAL A 80 1.56 -7.77 -9.83
CA VAL A 80 2.84 -7.50 -9.13
C VAL A 80 2.64 -7.21 -7.63
N HIS A 81 1.42 -6.89 -7.21
CA HIS A 81 1.09 -6.59 -5.83
C HIS A 81 0.51 -7.78 -5.05
N ASN A 82 0.44 -8.97 -5.64
CA ASN A 82 0.10 -10.19 -4.92
C ASN A 82 1.33 -10.64 -4.10
N ALA A 83 1.26 -10.55 -2.77
CA ALA A 83 2.37 -10.90 -1.89
C ALA A 83 2.88 -12.32 -2.23
N ARG A 84 4.13 -12.39 -2.69
CA ARG A 84 4.76 -13.64 -3.13
C ARG A 84 4.73 -14.64 -1.98
N GLN A 85 3.93 -15.69 -2.16
CA GLN A 85 3.95 -16.89 -1.33
C GLN A 85 5.37 -17.48 -1.39
N THR A 86 6.18 -17.24 -0.36
CA THR A 86 7.48 -17.91 -0.22
C THR A 86 7.24 -19.41 -0.15
N ARG A 87 7.66 -20.15 -1.18
CA ARG A 87 7.88 -21.60 -1.13
C ARG A 87 8.99 -21.91 -0.12
N SER A 88 8.69 -21.80 1.16
CA SER A 88 9.46 -22.45 2.22
C SER A 88 8.85 -23.83 2.43
N ASN A 89 9.25 -24.79 1.60
CA ASN A 89 9.22 -26.24 1.89
C ASN A 89 9.89 -27.00 0.74
N ALA A 90 11.14 -26.65 0.44
CA ALA A 90 12.03 -27.52 -0.32
C ALA A 90 13.25 -27.79 0.58
N THR A 91 13.20 -28.93 1.24
CA THR A 91 14.35 -29.56 1.90
C THR A 91 15.55 -29.52 0.94
N PRO A 92 16.71 -28.96 1.33
CA PRO A 92 17.87 -28.96 0.43
C PRO A 92 18.34 -30.40 0.24
N PRO A 93 18.56 -30.87 -1.01
CA PRO A 93 19.10 -32.20 -1.22
C PRO A 93 20.54 -32.23 -0.71
N THR A 94 20.81 -33.22 0.12
CA THR A 94 22.11 -33.55 0.70
C THR A 94 23.16 -33.66 -0.42
N ARG A 95 24.18 -32.79 -0.39
CA ARG A 95 25.27 -32.79 -1.37
C ARG A 95 26.24 -33.92 -1.04
N VAL A 96 26.05 -35.09 -1.67
CA VAL A 96 27.08 -36.13 -1.74
C VAL A 96 28.17 -35.67 -2.72
N THR A 97 29.37 -35.49 -2.19
CA THR A 97 30.60 -35.21 -2.94
C THR A 97 31.17 -36.48 -3.56
N THR A 98 31.23 -36.57 -4.89
CA THR A 98 32.24 -37.39 -5.60
C THR A 98 32.56 -36.84 -7.01
N GLY A 99 33.82 -36.46 -7.23
CA GLY A 99 34.64 -36.96 -8.35
C GLY A 99 34.45 -36.46 -9.80
N ARG A 100 35.29 -35.50 -10.20
CA ARG A 100 36.06 -35.32 -11.47
C ARG A 100 35.55 -35.83 -12.86
N ARG A 101 35.60 -34.87 -13.81
CA ARG A 101 36.03 -34.90 -15.25
C ARG A 101 35.16 -35.63 -16.30
N ALA A 102 34.67 -34.89 -17.32
CA ALA A 102 35.26 -34.79 -18.68
C ALA A 102 34.32 -34.05 -19.67
N ASN A 103 34.92 -33.53 -20.76
CA ASN A 103 34.39 -32.65 -21.80
C ASN A 103 33.47 -33.33 -22.86
N THR A 104 32.81 -32.45 -23.65
CA THR A 104 32.35 -32.56 -25.08
C THR A 104 30.88 -32.99 -25.35
N PRO A 105 30.26 -32.63 -26.50
CA PRO A 105 29.49 -31.39 -26.67
C PRO A 105 28.05 -31.60 -27.21
N ALA A 106 27.37 -30.46 -27.45
CA ALA A 106 26.02 -30.23 -27.95
C ALA A 106 25.35 -31.29 -28.85
N GLY A 107 24.12 -31.66 -28.49
CA GLY A 107 23.17 -32.40 -29.31
C GLY A 107 21.73 -32.04 -28.93
N GLN A 108 20.94 -31.65 -29.92
CA GLN A 108 19.51 -31.31 -29.84
C GLN A 108 18.71 -32.36 -29.06
N ARG A 109 17.84 -31.93 -28.14
CA ARG A 109 16.74 -32.75 -27.65
C ARG A 109 15.43 -31.96 -27.69
N GLN A 110 14.52 -32.48 -28.51
CA GLN A 110 13.11 -32.13 -28.59
C GLN A 110 12.46 -32.33 -27.21
N TYR A 111 11.69 -31.35 -26.74
CA TYR A 111 10.82 -31.52 -25.58
C TYR A 111 9.46 -32.03 -26.06
N ALA A 112 9.18 -33.30 -25.76
CA ALA A 112 7.86 -33.90 -25.87
C ALA A 112 6.97 -33.36 -24.73
N ALA A 113 5.76 -32.94 -25.08
CA ALA A 113 4.73 -32.53 -24.13
C ALA A 113 4.16 -33.76 -23.38
N PRO A 114 3.99 -33.72 -22.06
CA PRO A 114 3.15 -34.67 -21.36
C PRO A 114 1.70 -34.17 -21.30
N THR A 115 0.84 -34.92 -21.95
CA THR A 115 -0.62 -34.93 -21.83
C THR A 115 -1.06 -35.61 -20.53
N SER A 116 -1.75 -34.90 -19.63
CA SER A 116 -2.95 -35.36 -18.90
C SER A 116 -3.41 -34.32 -17.85
N PRO A 117 -4.72 -34.25 -17.56
CA PRO A 117 -5.35 -33.06 -16.99
C PRO A 117 -5.30 -33.09 -15.47
N LEU A 118 -4.48 -32.22 -14.87
CA LEU A 118 -4.67 -31.83 -13.48
C LEU A 118 -5.69 -30.69 -13.46
N VAL A 119 -6.89 -31.01 -12.99
CA VAL A 119 -7.95 -30.07 -12.66
C VAL A 119 -7.35 -29.02 -11.73
N THR A 120 -6.93 -27.89 -12.31
CA THR A 120 -6.45 -26.74 -11.56
C THR A 120 -7.68 -25.96 -11.15
N VAL A 121 -8.04 -26.02 -9.88
CA VAL A 121 -9.02 -25.13 -9.29
C VAL A 121 -8.42 -23.72 -9.33
N THR A 122 -8.66 -23.00 -10.43
CA THR A 122 -8.37 -21.57 -10.56
C THR A 122 -9.44 -20.79 -9.80
N GLN A 123 -9.29 -20.68 -8.49
CA GLN A 123 -10.08 -19.75 -7.68
C GLN A 123 -9.23 -18.53 -7.31
N SER A 124 -9.48 -17.46 -8.06
CA SER A 124 -9.52 -16.05 -7.63
C SER A 124 -8.58 -15.67 -6.48
N VAL A 125 -7.39 -15.18 -6.84
CA VAL A 125 -6.46 -14.54 -5.90
C VAL A 125 -6.32 -13.09 -6.35
N GLN A 126 -7.18 -12.22 -5.81
CA GLN A 126 -7.20 -10.79 -6.09
C GLN A 126 -7.06 -10.05 -4.76
N GLU A 127 -5.92 -9.38 -4.53
CA GLU A 127 -5.91 -8.02 -3.97
C GLU A 127 -4.51 -7.41 -3.95
N SER A 128 -4.45 -6.13 -4.36
CA SER A 128 -3.67 -5.08 -3.70
C SER A 128 -3.94 -3.69 -4.36
N ARG A 129 -5.20 -3.28 -4.33
CA ARG A 129 -5.57 -1.96 -3.81
C ARG A 129 -6.49 -2.26 -2.65
N THR A 130 -6.00 -2.11 -1.41
CA THR A 130 -6.82 -2.40 -0.23
C THR A 130 -8.10 -1.57 -0.31
N PRO A 131 -9.27 -2.12 0.08
CA PRO A 131 -10.54 -1.39 0.09
C PRO A 131 -10.42 0.01 0.70
N PHE A 132 -9.53 0.18 1.68
CA PHE A 132 -9.19 1.47 2.28
C PHE A 132 -8.84 2.58 1.29
N THR A 133 -7.96 2.35 0.31
CA THR A 133 -7.50 3.43 -0.59
C THR A 133 -8.63 3.93 -1.47
N VAL A 134 -9.51 3.02 -1.90
CA VAL A 134 -10.68 3.36 -2.71
C VAL A 134 -11.70 4.07 -1.84
N LEU A 135 -12.03 3.49 -0.69
CA LEU A 135 -13.00 4.03 0.26
C LEU A 135 -12.57 5.40 0.80
N SER A 136 -11.31 5.62 1.18
CA SER A 136 -10.81 6.90 1.70
C SER A 136 -10.87 8.01 0.66
N SER A 137 -10.65 7.67 -0.61
CA SER A 137 -10.79 8.60 -1.73
C SER A 137 -12.26 8.90 -2.01
N ASP A 138 -13.14 7.90 -1.86
CA ASP A 138 -14.59 8.03 -1.98
C ASP A 138 -15.25 8.75 -0.79
N VAL A 139 -14.69 8.77 0.43
CA VAL A 139 -15.26 9.59 1.55
C VAL A 139 -15.28 11.08 1.22
N SER A 140 -14.34 11.55 0.40
CA SER A 140 -14.36 12.93 -0.13
C SER A 140 -15.49 13.16 -1.16
N VAL A 141 -16.17 12.08 -1.57
CA VAL A 141 -17.22 11.97 -2.58
C VAL A 141 -18.39 11.14 -1.99
N THR A 142 -18.98 11.67 -0.93
CA THR A 142 -20.22 11.24 -0.26
C THR A 142 -20.87 9.90 -0.71
N PHE A 143 -20.83 8.92 0.19
CA PHE A 143 -21.67 7.70 0.26
C PHE A 143 -21.18 6.43 -0.46
N VAL A 144 -20.73 5.44 0.32
CA VAL A 144 -20.54 4.05 -0.13
C VAL A 144 -21.91 3.37 -0.17
N CYS A 145 -22.30 2.80 -1.31
CA CYS A 145 -23.59 2.13 -1.43
C CYS A 145 -23.67 0.91 -0.48
N PRO A 146 -24.80 0.64 0.21
CA PRO A 146 -24.90 -0.46 1.17
C PRO A 146 -24.52 -1.84 0.63
N SER A 147 -24.78 -2.13 -0.66
CA SER A 147 -24.38 -3.40 -1.28
C SER A 147 -22.88 -3.53 -1.46
N ASP A 148 -22.19 -2.42 -1.75
CA ASP A 148 -20.73 -2.39 -1.88
C ASP A 148 -20.10 -2.52 -0.47
N SER A 149 -20.66 -1.85 0.55
CA SER A 149 -20.22 -1.97 1.95
C SER A 149 -20.25 -3.42 2.45
N ARG A 150 -21.37 -4.14 2.23
CA ARG A 150 -21.48 -5.56 2.63
C ARG A 150 -20.44 -6.44 1.95
N THR A 151 -20.19 -6.20 0.66
CA THR A 151 -19.21 -6.98 -0.11
C THR A 151 -17.79 -6.78 0.45
N VAL A 152 -17.43 -5.54 0.79
CA VAL A 152 -16.15 -5.22 1.43
C VAL A 152 -16.05 -5.88 2.80
N CYS A 153 -17.09 -5.77 3.63
CA CYS A 153 -17.16 -6.43 4.94
C CYS A 153 -16.91 -7.95 4.85
N GLN A 154 -17.61 -8.64 3.94
CA GLN A 154 -17.43 -10.07 3.71
C GLN A 154 -16.03 -10.43 3.21
N PHE A 155 -15.45 -9.59 2.35
CA PHE A 155 -14.09 -9.79 1.88
C PHE A 155 -13.09 -9.65 3.04
N LEU A 156 -13.14 -8.55 3.79
CA LEU A 156 -12.22 -8.29 4.90
C LEU A 156 -12.33 -9.33 6.01
N SER A 157 -13.55 -9.82 6.29
CA SER A 157 -13.76 -10.94 7.21
C SER A 157 -12.96 -12.20 6.82
N ARG A 158 -12.84 -12.50 5.52
CA ARG A 158 -12.03 -13.63 5.01
C ARG A 158 -10.52 -13.37 5.03
N CYS A 159 -10.11 -12.10 5.08
CA CYS A 159 -8.71 -11.70 5.19
C CYS A 159 -8.21 -11.66 6.64
N GLN A 160 -9.11 -11.71 7.63
CA GLN A 160 -8.73 -11.75 9.03
C GLN A 160 -8.09 -13.10 9.38
N SER A 161 -6.92 -13.05 10.00
CA SER A 161 -6.19 -14.26 10.41
C SER A 161 -6.82 -14.87 11.66
N ALA A 162 -6.77 -16.20 11.75
CA ALA A 162 -7.18 -16.93 12.95
C ALA A 162 -6.37 -16.56 14.20
N SER A 163 -5.15 -16.04 14.02
CA SER A 163 -4.24 -15.55 15.06
C SER A 163 -4.32 -14.02 15.26
N GLY A 164 -5.30 -13.35 14.66
CA GLY A 164 -5.47 -11.90 14.73
C GLY A 164 -4.74 -11.11 13.65
N GLY A 165 -5.17 -9.87 13.46
CA GLY A 165 -4.76 -9.02 12.34
C GLY A 165 -5.38 -9.43 11.01
N PHE A 166 -5.14 -8.64 9.97
CA PHE A 166 -5.59 -8.91 8.61
C PHE A 166 -4.39 -9.16 7.69
N ALA A 167 -4.62 -9.99 6.68
CA ALA A 167 -3.68 -10.30 5.63
C ALA A 167 -4.01 -9.54 4.34
N GLY A 168 -3.07 -9.53 3.38
CA GLY A 168 -3.27 -8.88 2.07
C GLY A 168 -4.28 -9.58 1.16
N GLY A 169 -4.71 -10.79 1.54
CA GLY A 169 -5.77 -11.54 0.88
C GLY A 169 -6.14 -12.79 1.68
N PRO A 170 -7.26 -13.46 1.37
CA PRO A 170 -7.69 -14.65 2.11
C PRO A 170 -6.63 -15.75 2.14
N GLY A 171 -6.35 -16.29 3.32
CA GLY A 171 -5.37 -17.36 3.53
C GLY A 171 -3.90 -16.91 3.55
N GLN A 172 -3.60 -15.62 3.42
CA GLN A 172 -2.25 -15.08 3.60
C GLN A 172 -1.93 -14.82 5.08
N HIS A 173 -0.65 -14.52 5.37
CA HIS A 173 -0.22 -14.17 6.73
C HIS A 173 -0.67 -12.77 7.14
N ALA A 174 -1.04 -12.62 8.41
CA ALA A 174 -1.36 -11.31 8.98
C ALA A 174 -0.15 -10.36 8.90
N HIS A 175 -0.42 -9.10 8.59
CA HIS A 175 0.59 -8.07 8.39
C HIS A 175 0.04 -6.70 8.79
N LEU A 176 0.87 -5.84 9.39
CA LEU A 176 0.45 -4.55 9.93
C LEU A 176 -0.11 -3.60 8.86
N ALA A 177 0.48 -3.56 7.66
CA ALA A 177 -0.03 -2.76 6.54
C ALA A 177 -1.48 -3.11 6.11
N PRO A 178 -1.83 -4.36 5.75
CA PRO A 178 -3.22 -4.71 5.45
C PRO A 178 -4.12 -4.68 6.69
N THR A 179 -3.59 -4.87 7.90
CA THR A 179 -4.35 -4.66 9.15
C THR A 179 -4.78 -3.20 9.29
N TYR A 180 -3.86 -2.26 9.11
CA TYR A 180 -4.15 -0.82 9.09
C TYR A 180 -5.20 -0.46 8.03
N ALA A 181 -5.04 -0.98 6.82
CA ALA A 181 -5.99 -0.72 5.76
C ALA A 181 -7.37 -1.31 6.07
N ALA A 182 -7.45 -2.58 6.48
CA ALA A 182 -8.71 -3.24 6.79
C ALA A 182 -9.48 -2.52 7.90
N VAL A 183 -8.82 -2.18 9.01
CA VAL A 183 -9.46 -1.46 10.13
C VAL A 183 -9.99 -0.10 9.67
N ASN A 184 -9.20 0.69 8.94
CA ASN A 184 -9.69 1.97 8.46
C ASN A 184 -10.81 1.85 7.42
N ALA A 185 -10.79 0.83 6.56
CA ALA A 185 -11.87 0.55 5.62
C ALA A 185 -13.20 0.26 6.35
N LEU A 186 -13.14 -0.56 7.41
CA LEU A 186 -14.29 -0.85 8.26
C LEU A 186 -14.76 0.41 9.01
N CYS A 187 -13.83 1.24 9.49
CA CYS A 187 -14.15 2.55 10.09
C CYS A 187 -14.83 3.51 9.12
N ILE A 188 -14.41 3.53 7.86
CA ILE A 188 -15.04 4.34 6.80
C ILE A 188 -16.46 3.85 6.50
N ILE A 189 -16.67 2.53 6.45
CA ILE A 189 -18.01 1.94 6.27
C ILE A 189 -18.92 2.35 7.43
N GLY A 190 -18.40 2.33 8.66
CA GLY A 190 -19.00 3.00 9.80
C GLY A 190 -20.29 2.38 10.34
N THR A 191 -20.56 1.10 10.03
CA THR A 191 -21.72 0.35 10.52
C THR A 191 -21.34 -0.61 11.64
N GLU A 192 -22.29 -1.01 12.49
CA GLU A 192 -22.05 -2.03 13.52
C GLU A 192 -21.55 -3.35 12.92
N GLU A 193 -22.13 -3.80 11.80
CA GLU A 193 -21.67 -4.98 11.04
C GLU A 193 -20.19 -4.88 10.63
N ALA A 194 -19.72 -3.67 10.26
CA ALA A 194 -18.32 -3.47 9.91
C ALA A 194 -17.40 -3.52 11.14
N TYR A 195 -17.85 -2.95 12.27
CA TYR A 195 -17.08 -2.96 13.51
C TYR A 195 -16.97 -4.37 14.11
N ASP A 196 -18.06 -5.15 14.06
CA ASP A 196 -18.13 -6.51 14.61
C ASP A 196 -17.25 -7.52 13.86
N ILE A 197 -16.76 -7.17 12.67
CA ILE A 197 -15.77 -7.98 11.96
C ILE A 197 -14.44 -8.02 12.74
N ILE A 198 -14.07 -6.95 13.45
CA ILE A 198 -12.76 -6.84 14.08
C ILE A 198 -12.71 -7.69 15.36
N ASP A 199 -11.97 -8.80 15.32
CA ASP A 199 -11.65 -9.58 16.52
C ASP A 199 -10.61 -8.82 17.35
N ARG A 200 -11.09 -8.00 18.29
CA ARG A 200 -10.27 -7.07 19.09
C ARG A 200 -9.27 -7.79 19.99
N GLU A 201 -9.65 -8.93 20.55
CA GLU A 201 -8.79 -9.71 21.44
C GLU A 201 -7.62 -10.29 20.64
N LYS A 202 -7.91 -10.94 19.52
CA LYS A 202 -6.84 -11.49 18.68
C LYS A 202 -6.03 -10.40 17.98
N LEU A 203 -6.64 -9.27 17.64
CA LEU A 203 -5.90 -8.13 17.12
C LEU A 203 -4.83 -7.69 18.14
N LEU A 204 -5.18 -7.59 19.43
CA LEU A 204 -4.21 -7.30 20.48
C LEU A 204 -3.12 -8.38 20.56
N ASP A 205 -3.49 -9.66 20.51
CA ASP A 205 -2.51 -10.77 20.50
C ASP A 205 -1.54 -10.65 19.33
N PHE A 206 -2.04 -10.34 18.13
CA PHE A 206 -1.22 -10.11 16.95
C PHE A 206 -0.26 -8.92 17.16
N LEU A 207 -0.75 -7.78 17.64
CA LEU A 207 0.09 -6.60 17.89
C LEU A 207 1.18 -6.89 18.94
N MET A 208 0.85 -7.63 20.00
CA MET A 208 1.81 -8.08 21.00
C MET A 208 2.83 -9.08 20.42
N SER A 209 2.42 -9.95 19.50
CA SER A 209 3.32 -10.92 18.85
C SER A 209 4.37 -10.28 17.94
N VAL A 210 4.08 -9.08 17.42
CA VAL A 210 4.99 -8.33 16.55
C VAL A 210 5.74 -7.20 17.27
N LYS A 211 5.37 -6.89 18.53
CA LYS A 211 6.10 -5.96 19.40
C LYS A 211 7.49 -6.52 19.75
N GLN A 212 8.52 -5.70 19.58
CA GLN A 212 9.91 -6.03 19.91
C GLN A 212 10.36 -5.44 21.26
N PRO A 213 11.38 -6.03 21.90
CA PRO A 213 11.92 -5.53 23.17
C PRO A 213 12.49 -4.12 23.12
N ASP A 214 12.97 -3.66 21.96
CA ASP A 214 13.59 -2.34 21.80
C ASP A 214 12.60 -1.18 21.61
N GLY A 215 11.29 -1.48 21.64
CA GLY A 215 10.21 -0.52 21.39
C GLY A 215 9.61 -0.60 19.99
N SER A 216 10.30 -1.24 19.04
CA SER A 216 9.84 -1.36 17.65
C SER A 216 8.75 -2.41 17.45
N PHE A 217 8.21 -2.48 16.23
CA PHE A 217 7.33 -3.56 15.79
C PHE A 217 7.86 -4.15 14.47
N VAL A 218 7.76 -5.45 14.28
CA VAL A 218 7.93 -6.07 12.95
C VAL A 218 6.63 -5.96 12.16
N MET A 219 6.70 -5.80 10.83
CA MET A 219 5.50 -5.66 9.99
C MET A 219 4.63 -6.92 9.98
N HIS A 220 5.24 -8.09 10.12
CA HIS A 220 4.59 -9.37 10.33
C HIS A 220 5.59 -10.31 11.03
N VAL A 221 5.16 -11.50 11.46
CA VAL A 221 6.08 -12.49 12.06
C VAL A 221 7.20 -12.83 11.06
N GLY A 222 8.45 -12.56 11.46
CA GLY A 222 9.64 -12.74 10.61
C GLY A 222 9.87 -11.67 9.54
N GLY A 223 9.10 -10.57 9.57
CA GLY A 223 9.19 -9.47 8.63
C GLY A 223 10.20 -8.38 9.00
N GLU A 224 10.14 -7.27 8.26
CA GLU A 224 11.00 -6.10 8.46
C GLU A 224 10.54 -5.21 9.62
N VAL A 225 11.44 -4.33 10.08
CA VAL A 225 11.18 -3.31 11.09
C VAL A 225 11.47 -1.93 10.50
N ASP A 226 10.48 -1.04 10.54
CA ASP A 226 10.64 0.39 10.28
C ASP A 226 9.43 1.16 10.85
N VAL A 227 9.44 2.49 10.78
CA VAL A 227 8.44 3.34 11.46
C VAL A 227 6.99 3.09 11.02
N ARG A 228 6.77 2.48 9.83
CA ARG A 228 5.43 2.12 9.36
C ARG A 228 4.74 1.17 10.32
N SER A 229 5.48 0.24 10.93
CA SER A 229 4.91 -0.75 11.84
C SER A 229 4.36 -0.09 13.11
N ALA A 230 5.12 0.84 13.70
CA ALA A 230 4.70 1.60 14.87
C ALA A 230 3.45 2.43 14.58
N TYR A 231 3.39 3.12 13.44
CA TYR A 231 2.20 3.88 13.03
C TYR A 231 0.98 2.97 12.80
N CYS A 232 1.15 1.86 12.06
CA CYS A 232 0.07 0.92 11.80
C CYS A 232 -0.50 0.35 13.10
N ALA A 233 0.37 -0.10 14.01
CA ALA A 233 -0.03 -0.63 15.31
C ALA A 233 -0.75 0.42 16.17
N ALA A 234 -0.18 1.63 16.28
CA ALA A 234 -0.77 2.72 17.07
C ALA A 234 -2.14 3.13 16.53
N SER A 235 -2.28 3.26 15.20
CA SER A 235 -3.53 3.64 14.55
C SER A 235 -4.63 2.62 14.84
N VAL A 236 -4.40 1.33 14.58
CA VAL A 236 -5.45 0.32 14.77
C VAL A 236 -5.75 0.08 16.25
N ALA A 237 -4.75 0.12 17.11
CA ALA A 237 -4.96 -0.06 18.55
C ALA A 237 -5.78 1.08 19.17
N SER A 238 -5.54 2.31 18.70
CA SER A 238 -6.29 3.50 19.13
C SER A 238 -7.74 3.44 18.65
N LEU A 239 -7.95 3.20 17.34
CA LEU A 239 -9.28 3.14 16.74
C LEU A 239 -10.16 2.04 17.35
N THR A 240 -9.56 0.90 17.69
CA THR A 240 -10.27 -0.25 18.25
C THR A 240 -10.26 -0.29 19.78
N ASN A 241 -9.68 0.73 20.44
CA ASN A 241 -9.63 0.87 21.89
C ASN A 241 -9.03 -0.36 22.60
N ILE A 242 -7.89 -0.86 22.14
CA ILE A 242 -7.19 -2.05 22.70
C ILE A 242 -5.81 -1.73 23.26
N ILE A 243 -5.50 -0.45 23.47
CA ILE A 243 -4.21 -0.03 24.02
C ILE A 243 -4.07 -0.52 25.47
N VAL A 244 -3.00 -1.26 25.74
CA VAL A 244 -2.58 -1.65 27.09
C VAL A 244 -1.20 -1.04 27.40
N PRO A 245 -0.85 -0.80 28.68
CA PRO A 245 0.39 -0.09 29.04
C PRO A 245 1.67 -0.67 28.40
N LYS A 246 1.73 -2.00 28.27
CA LYS A 246 2.88 -2.71 27.72
C LYS A 246 3.00 -2.61 26.19
N LEU A 247 1.91 -2.32 25.48
CA LEU A 247 1.87 -2.43 24.02
C LEU A 247 2.84 -1.46 23.34
N PHE A 248 2.88 -0.22 23.80
CA PHE A 248 3.76 0.84 23.26
C PHE A 248 4.90 1.20 24.21
N GLU A 249 5.23 0.32 25.15
CA GLU A 249 6.39 0.49 26.02
C GLU A 249 7.67 0.61 25.17
N ASP A 250 8.44 1.66 25.43
CA ASP A 250 9.64 2.09 24.69
C ASP A 250 9.47 2.47 23.22
N THR A 251 8.26 2.36 22.64
CA THR A 251 8.01 2.77 21.25
C THR A 251 8.32 4.26 20.99
N PRO A 252 7.96 5.22 21.87
CA PRO A 252 8.34 6.62 21.66
C PRO A 252 9.86 6.84 21.62
N ASN A 253 10.61 6.18 22.53
CA ASN A 253 12.07 6.24 22.56
C ASN A 253 12.68 5.67 21.28
N TRP A 254 12.13 4.56 20.80
CA TRP A 254 12.56 3.97 19.54
C TRP A 254 12.34 4.90 18.35
N ILE A 255 11.16 5.54 18.23
CA ILE A 255 10.86 6.51 17.16
C ILE A 255 11.83 7.70 17.19
N LEU A 256 12.10 8.25 18.39
CA LEU A 256 12.98 9.42 18.54
C LEU A 256 14.41 9.16 18.06
N ARG A 257 14.91 7.92 18.11
CA ARG A 257 16.23 7.56 17.56
C ARG A 257 16.34 7.79 16.05
N TYR A 258 15.23 7.79 15.34
CA TYR A 258 15.18 7.99 13.87
C TYR A 258 14.82 9.42 13.48
N SER A 259 14.59 10.31 14.45
CA SER A 259 14.54 11.75 14.17
C SER A 259 15.95 12.22 13.84
N LEU A 260 16.30 12.23 12.56
CA LEU A 260 17.57 12.76 12.08
C LEU A 260 17.65 14.27 12.33
N SER A 261 18.87 14.79 12.40
CA SER A 261 19.19 16.21 12.57
C SER A 261 18.62 17.15 11.49
N SER A 262 17.99 16.61 10.44
CA SER A 262 17.25 17.35 9.42
C SER A 262 15.86 17.83 9.88
N GLY A 263 15.50 17.63 11.16
CA GLY A 263 14.32 18.20 11.79
C GLY A 263 14.47 19.66 12.26
N LEU A 264 15.50 20.36 11.81
CA LEU A 264 15.74 21.80 12.01
C LEU A 264 15.63 22.55 10.68
#